data_AF-A0A932DB43-F1
#
_entry.id   AF-A0A932DB43-F1
#
_cell.length_a   1.000
_cell.length_b   1.000
_cell.length_c   1.000
_cell.angle_alpha   90.00
_cell.angle_beta   90.00
_cell.angle_gamma   90.00
#
_symmetry.space_group_name_H-M   'P 1'
#
loop_
_entity.id
_entity.type
_entity.pdbx_description
1 polymer ?
#
loop_
_entity_poly.entity_id
_entity_poly.type
_entity_poly.pdbx_seq_one_letter_code
_entity_poly.pdbx_strand_id
1 'polypeptide(L)'
;MKNSLLTVVATFLALALPGPTQAAWIQYLDGTTVPEAPWIVFQDASGTGSGDTIIVDFLDPATGTKNQAMRVNSGSGANEWYVGAFFTDEVVAGIRFRVVEFSETGKENLLSVTTRSKHLAPSPALTLVDGRFKLWNYVIADSEILDIGPVVKDEFHTVYLYARADGATKLWWDGKLLFDGQAPLVNPYDGYLEWGSGSWQFDAEDTIDFDWVGWGEVGDLPLSLTSTPAHGSVFQDPTAGFKFTIASQPTLAPGVAANGVALMVNGVDRTGELAITGDNASRQGSWAGLAANRVYHVAIKVTDVAGTVANYTVDFDTFSPGNFSFEAEDFNFEGGQFLETIVLSSVAAADNYVDRLGVEDIDHKETTPTDPPTGQHQYRVDSLVGTERTRDELRPQYLAAQVQDPDVTDFNVGWVEVDEWLNYTRTFPAGQYRLYGRFAFGTLGESFEAVVGKVANPTSANQTMTPLGVFKGGPGRGWQTFDYVPLTDAQGQLVSLNLNGAETLRVTLTSGGFNANYYLLVPAPPAPPTLLIARQQDEIAISWDGSGFTLLSTETLGTSWAPVANQTNPFKTRPTARAAFYRLSQ
;
A
#
# COMPACT_ATOMS: atom_id res chain seq x y z
N MET A 1 -57.20 16.74 -57.15
CA MET A 1 -56.90 16.04 -55.88
C MET A 1 -55.74 15.09 -56.10
N LYS A 2 -54.54 15.48 -55.68
CA LYS A 2 -53.53 14.66 -54.97
C LYS A 2 -52.23 15.47 -54.93
N ASN A 3 -52.04 16.15 -53.81
CA ASN A 3 -50.72 16.52 -53.29
C ASN A 3 -49.90 15.23 -53.11
N SER A 4 -48.58 15.26 -53.33
CA SER A 4 -47.63 15.43 -52.22
C SER A 4 -46.22 14.92 -52.57
N LEU A 5 -45.25 15.80 -52.33
CA LEU A 5 -43.89 15.59 -51.83
C LEU A 5 -42.89 14.75 -52.65
N LEU A 6 -41.96 15.50 -53.26
CA LEU A 6 -40.63 15.08 -53.66
C LEU A 6 -39.76 14.99 -52.40
N THR A 7 -39.39 13.77 -51.97
CA THR A 7 -38.40 13.57 -50.90
C THR A 7 -37.00 13.72 -51.48
N VAL A 8 -36.33 14.82 -51.16
CA VAL A 8 -34.89 14.98 -51.38
C VAL A 8 -34.17 14.17 -50.31
N VAL A 9 -33.54 13.06 -50.71
CA VAL A 9 -32.61 12.32 -49.85
C VAL A 9 -31.28 13.08 -49.86
N ALA A 10 -31.10 13.98 -48.89
CA ALA A 10 -29.80 14.55 -48.59
C ALA A 10 -28.95 13.44 -47.94
N THR A 11 -28.04 12.86 -48.71
CA THR A 11 -27.01 11.97 -48.18
C THR A 11 -25.98 12.87 -47.49
N PHE A 12 -26.12 13.07 -46.19
CA PHE A 12 -25.05 13.65 -45.38
C PHE A 12 -23.91 12.62 -45.34
N LEU A 13 -22.92 12.82 -46.20
CA LEU A 13 -21.60 12.22 -46.03
C LEU A 13 -20.99 12.91 -44.81
N ALA A 14 -21.24 12.35 -43.62
CA ALA A 14 -20.47 12.69 -42.44
C ALA A 14 -19.04 12.20 -42.68
N LEU A 15 -18.19 13.10 -43.18
CA LEU A 15 -16.75 12.98 -42.92
C LEU A 15 -16.62 13.06 -41.40
N ALA A 16 -16.57 11.89 -40.76
CA ALA A 16 -15.97 11.77 -39.44
C ALA A 16 -14.52 12.22 -39.63
N LEU A 17 -14.26 13.49 -39.31
CA LEU A 17 -12.92 13.88 -38.92
C LEU A 17 -12.56 12.94 -37.76
N PRO A 18 -11.42 12.24 -37.80
CA PRO A 18 -10.95 11.58 -36.60
C PRO A 18 -10.95 12.65 -35.50
N GLY A 19 -11.62 12.38 -34.38
CA GLY A 19 -11.46 13.21 -33.19
C GLY A 19 -9.97 13.34 -32.87
N PRO A 20 -9.55 14.37 -32.11
CA PRO A 20 -8.15 14.49 -31.71
C PRO A 20 -7.71 13.13 -31.15
N THR A 21 -6.80 12.49 -31.88
CA THR A 21 -6.15 11.26 -31.44
C THR A 21 -5.44 11.63 -30.15
N GLN A 22 -5.82 11.01 -29.03
CA GLN A 22 -5.03 10.99 -27.81
C GLN A 22 -3.58 10.73 -28.23
N ALA A 23 -2.72 11.74 -28.06
CA ALA A 23 -1.30 11.60 -28.36
C ALA A 23 -0.76 10.50 -27.44
N ALA A 24 0.06 9.61 -28.00
CA ALA A 24 0.32 8.31 -27.40
C ALA A 24 0.99 8.42 -26.02
N TRP A 25 0.30 7.87 -25.02
CA TRP A 25 0.93 7.32 -23.84
C TRP A 25 1.88 6.22 -24.32
N ILE A 26 3.20 6.36 -24.15
CA ILE A 26 4.04 5.17 -24.21
C ILE A 26 3.82 4.43 -22.91
N GLN A 27 2.80 3.58 -22.93
CA GLN A 27 2.66 2.50 -21.98
C GLN A 27 3.53 1.36 -22.53
N TYR A 28 4.64 1.01 -21.88
CA TYR A 28 5.47 -0.14 -22.27
C TYR A 28 4.77 -1.45 -21.90
N LEU A 29 3.48 -1.59 -22.26
CA LEU A 29 2.67 -2.76 -21.90
C LEU A 29 3.14 -4.05 -22.58
N ASP A 30 4.07 -4.00 -23.53
CA ASP A 30 4.81 -5.17 -23.97
C ASP A 30 6.33 -5.03 -24.01
N GLY A 31 6.89 -3.82 -23.82
CA GLY A 31 8.31 -3.51 -23.55
C GLY A 31 9.39 -4.11 -24.45
N THR A 32 9.04 -4.83 -25.52
CA THR A 32 10.01 -5.65 -26.26
C THR A 32 11.05 -4.85 -27.04
N THR A 33 10.84 -3.53 -27.20
CA THR A 33 11.70 -2.64 -27.97
C THR A 33 11.74 -1.22 -27.39
N VAL A 34 12.87 -0.53 -27.61
CA VAL A 34 13.04 0.91 -27.33
C VAL A 34 11.99 1.73 -28.12
N PRO A 35 11.47 2.85 -27.58
CA PRO A 35 10.49 3.69 -28.26
C PRO A 35 10.94 4.13 -29.66
N GLU A 36 10.05 3.95 -30.65
CA GLU A 36 10.20 4.61 -31.95
C GLU A 36 9.73 6.08 -31.88
N ALA A 37 10.00 6.87 -32.93
CA ALA A 37 9.61 8.27 -33.04
C ALA A 37 8.14 8.53 -32.56
N PRO A 38 7.85 9.65 -31.85
CA PRO A 38 8.46 10.96 -32.07
C PRO A 38 9.63 11.33 -31.15
N TRP A 39 10.11 10.41 -30.31
CA TRP A 39 11.23 10.68 -29.40
C TRP A 39 12.55 10.87 -30.13
N ILE A 40 13.33 11.83 -29.66
CA ILE A 40 14.68 12.11 -30.13
C ILE A 40 15.64 11.84 -28.98
N VAL A 41 16.64 10.99 -29.24
CA VAL A 41 17.76 10.79 -28.31
C VAL A 41 18.65 12.01 -28.39
N PHE A 42 18.91 12.64 -27.25
CA PHE A 42 19.96 13.63 -27.14
C PHE A 42 21.25 12.95 -26.64
N GLN A 43 22.25 12.84 -27.53
CA GLN A 43 23.59 12.40 -27.20
C GLN A 43 24.54 13.59 -27.33
N ASP A 44 25.43 13.81 -26.35
CA ASP A 44 26.44 14.87 -26.42
C ASP A 44 27.25 14.78 -27.72
N ALA A 45 27.54 15.93 -28.32
CA ALA A 45 28.33 16.09 -29.53
C ALA A 45 29.76 15.54 -29.41
N SER A 46 30.25 15.25 -28.20
CA SER A 46 31.55 14.59 -27.97
C SER A 46 31.58 13.12 -28.41
N GLY A 47 30.42 12.45 -28.51
CA GLY A 47 30.30 11.06 -28.98
C GLY A 47 30.98 10.01 -28.08
N THR A 48 31.44 10.39 -26.87
CA THR A 48 32.22 9.52 -25.97
C THR A 48 31.48 9.06 -24.71
N GLY A 49 30.20 9.39 -24.55
CA GLY A 49 29.42 9.08 -23.34
C GLY A 49 27.95 8.79 -23.65
N SER A 50 27.65 7.82 -24.50
CA SER A 50 26.31 7.22 -24.50
C SER A 50 26.23 6.37 -23.23
N GLY A 51 25.31 6.67 -22.32
CA GLY A 51 24.99 5.70 -21.28
C GLY A 51 24.35 4.45 -21.91
N ASP A 52 24.08 3.43 -21.10
CA ASP A 52 23.43 2.20 -21.54
C ASP A 52 21.92 2.26 -21.29
N THR A 53 21.13 2.06 -22.34
CA THR A 53 19.68 1.81 -22.24
C THR A 53 19.39 0.35 -22.58
N ILE A 54 18.71 -0.37 -21.70
CA ILE A 54 18.34 -1.78 -21.92
C ILE A 54 16.88 -2.04 -21.50
N ILE A 55 16.30 -3.13 -21.97
CA ILE A 55 15.01 -3.62 -21.48
C ILE A 55 15.27 -4.63 -20.37
N VAL A 56 14.56 -4.50 -19.25
CA VAL A 56 14.64 -5.40 -18.10
C VAL A 56 13.25 -5.93 -17.73
N ASP A 57 13.18 -7.20 -17.35
CA ASP A 57 11.97 -7.77 -16.77
C ASP A 57 11.86 -7.39 -15.28
N PHE A 58 10.64 -7.11 -14.82
CA PHE A 58 10.33 -6.91 -13.40
C PHE A 58 8.99 -7.54 -13.03
N LEU A 59 8.77 -7.80 -11.75
CA LEU A 59 7.46 -8.21 -11.22
C LEU A 59 6.71 -6.97 -10.75
N ASP A 60 5.58 -6.68 -11.38
CA ASP A 60 4.74 -5.54 -10.99
C ASP A 60 4.01 -5.86 -9.69
N PRO A 61 4.33 -5.18 -8.57
CA PRO A 61 3.74 -5.49 -7.27
C PRO A 61 2.23 -5.18 -7.21
N ALA A 62 1.72 -4.30 -8.09
CA ALA A 62 0.30 -3.94 -8.11
C ALA A 62 -0.56 -5.00 -8.80
N THR A 63 -0.01 -5.74 -9.76
CA THR A 63 -0.76 -6.70 -10.59
C THR A 63 -0.31 -8.15 -10.40
N GLY A 64 0.89 -8.37 -9.82
CA GLY A 64 1.52 -9.68 -9.72
C GLY A 64 1.98 -10.25 -11.07
N THR A 65 2.03 -9.44 -12.14
CA THR A 65 2.47 -9.87 -13.47
C THR A 65 3.92 -9.52 -13.72
N LYS A 66 4.61 -10.36 -14.49
CA LYS A 66 5.92 -9.98 -15.03
C LYS A 66 5.73 -9.00 -16.18
N ASN A 67 6.32 -7.83 -16.05
CA ASN A 67 6.30 -6.72 -17.01
C ASN A 67 7.74 -6.35 -17.39
N GLN A 68 7.88 -5.38 -18.28
CA GLN A 68 9.16 -4.90 -18.76
C GLN A 68 9.30 -3.40 -18.55
N ALA A 69 10.47 -2.96 -18.13
CA ALA A 69 10.83 -1.56 -17.99
C ALA A 69 12.04 -1.26 -18.86
N MET A 70 12.14 0.00 -19.29
CA MET A 70 13.33 0.48 -19.95
C MET A 70 14.28 1.06 -18.89
N ARG A 71 15.41 0.38 -18.70
CA ARG A 71 16.46 0.78 -17.77
C ARG A 71 17.39 1.80 -18.41
N VAL A 72 17.57 2.92 -17.74
CA VAL A 72 18.53 3.97 -18.08
C VAL A 72 19.59 4.04 -17.00
N ASN A 73 20.85 3.99 -17.39
CA ASN A 73 21.99 4.23 -16.50
C ASN A 73 22.60 5.59 -16.85
N SER A 74 22.75 6.49 -15.87
CA SER A 74 23.31 7.83 -16.10
C SER A 74 24.84 7.89 -16.02
N GLY A 75 25.50 7.01 -15.25
CA GLY A 75 26.94 6.72 -15.31
C GLY A 75 27.88 7.87 -15.77
N SER A 76 28.72 7.60 -16.79
CA SER A 76 29.64 8.60 -17.38
C SER A 76 29.08 9.27 -18.65
N GLY A 77 27.77 9.20 -18.87
CA GLY A 77 27.19 9.54 -20.15
C GLY A 77 25.68 9.75 -20.16
N ALA A 78 25.22 10.69 -20.98
CA ALA A 78 23.81 11.04 -21.07
C ALA A 78 22.98 10.03 -21.87
N ASN A 79 21.78 9.77 -21.35
CA ASN A 79 20.70 9.02 -21.96
C ASN A 79 19.40 9.83 -21.82
N GLU A 80 19.38 11.01 -22.44
CA GLU A 80 18.23 11.89 -22.43
C GLU A 80 17.40 11.68 -23.69
N TRP A 81 16.10 11.65 -23.46
CA TRP A 81 15.11 11.51 -24.50
C TRP A 81 14.16 12.69 -24.38
N TYR A 82 13.88 13.33 -25.52
CA TYR A 82 12.95 14.44 -25.53
C TYR A 82 11.97 14.35 -26.70
N VAL A 83 10.87 15.06 -26.54
CA VAL A 83 9.85 15.27 -27.57
C VAL A 83 9.50 16.75 -27.61
N GLY A 84 9.43 17.30 -28.83
CA GLY A 84 9.18 18.71 -29.05
C GLY A 84 9.64 19.18 -30.44
N ALA A 85 9.48 20.46 -30.77
CA ALA A 85 8.87 21.49 -29.94
C ALA A 85 7.34 21.36 -29.82
N PHE A 86 6.82 21.58 -28.62
CA PHE A 86 5.42 21.80 -28.32
C PHE A 86 5.06 23.27 -28.52
N PHE A 87 3.89 23.50 -29.13
CA PHE A 87 3.35 24.84 -29.38
C PHE A 87 2.07 25.07 -28.58
N THR A 88 2.02 24.58 -27.33
CA THR A 88 0.88 24.67 -26.41
C THR A 88 1.23 25.51 -25.18
N ASP A 89 0.20 26.15 -24.61
CA ASP A 89 0.33 26.97 -23.40
C ASP A 89 0.21 26.11 -22.13
N GLU A 90 -0.28 24.88 -22.22
CA GLU A 90 -0.41 23.90 -21.14
C GLU A 90 0.14 22.56 -21.63
N VAL A 91 0.88 21.84 -20.77
CA VAL A 91 1.42 20.52 -21.08
C VAL A 91 1.34 19.63 -19.84
N VAL A 92 1.02 18.35 -20.06
CA VAL A 92 1.07 17.31 -19.05
C VAL A 92 2.14 16.29 -19.42
N ALA A 93 2.86 15.86 -18.40
CA ALA A 93 3.83 14.80 -18.44
C ALA A 93 3.49 13.75 -17.38
N GLY A 94 3.82 12.50 -17.62
CA GLY A 94 3.72 11.46 -16.60
C GLY A 94 4.76 10.37 -16.78
N ILE A 95 5.17 9.77 -15.67
CA ILE A 95 6.05 8.61 -15.66
C ILE A 95 5.60 7.60 -14.61
N ARG A 96 5.89 6.32 -14.84
CA ARG A 96 6.02 5.33 -13.78
C ARG A 96 7.42 4.75 -13.82
N PHE A 97 8.12 4.79 -12.69
CA PHE A 97 9.52 4.42 -12.62
C PHE A 97 9.89 3.84 -11.26
N ARG A 98 11.04 3.18 -11.17
CA ARG A 98 11.73 2.87 -9.91
C ARG A 98 13.20 3.26 -9.99
N VAL A 99 13.78 3.61 -8.85
CA VAL A 99 15.23 3.82 -8.72
C VAL A 99 15.87 2.50 -8.32
N VAL A 100 16.77 1.99 -9.14
CA VAL A 100 17.47 0.71 -8.93
C VAL A 100 18.79 0.92 -8.20
N GLU A 101 19.51 1.99 -8.54
CA GLU A 101 20.72 2.45 -7.86
C GLU A 101 20.75 3.97 -7.94
N PHE A 102 21.33 4.62 -6.95
CA PHE A 102 21.54 6.07 -6.99
C PHE A 102 22.76 6.49 -6.17
N SER A 103 23.29 7.66 -6.48
CA SER A 103 24.34 8.31 -5.70
C SER A 103 23.75 9.17 -4.58
N GLU A 104 24.30 9.06 -3.36
CA GLU A 104 23.86 9.88 -2.22
C GLU A 104 24.17 11.38 -2.38
N THR A 105 25.01 11.73 -3.36
CA THR A 105 25.37 13.11 -3.69
C THR A 105 25.19 13.36 -5.18
N GLY A 106 24.90 14.61 -5.53
CA GLY A 106 24.71 15.03 -6.91
C GLY A 106 23.23 15.08 -7.30
N LYS A 107 22.97 15.33 -8.56
CA LYS A 107 21.63 15.48 -9.12
C LYS A 107 21.44 14.75 -10.42
N GLU A 108 20.21 14.30 -10.63
CA GLU A 108 19.77 13.59 -11.83
C GLU A 108 18.35 14.02 -12.21
N ASN A 109 18.15 14.42 -13.47
CA ASN A 109 16.82 14.77 -13.95
C ASN A 109 16.08 13.49 -14.39
N LEU A 110 14.84 13.31 -13.93
CA LEU A 110 14.05 12.15 -14.31
C LEU A 110 12.98 12.51 -15.33
N LEU A 111 12.34 13.67 -15.15
CA LEU A 111 11.28 14.17 -16.02
C LEU A 111 11.19 15.69 -15.91
N SER A 112 11.24 16.39 -17.04
CA SER A 112 10.97 17.82 -17.10
C SER A 112 9.99 18.16 -18.22
N VAL A 113 9.20 19.20 -17.99
CA VAL A 113 8.27 19.74 -18.98
C VAL A 113 8.39 21.25 -19.06
N THR A 114 8.43 21.78 -20.28
CA THR A 114 8.40 23.20 -20.58
C THR A 114 7.25 23.52 -21.50
N THR A 115 6.56 24.63 -21.25
CA THR A 115 5.48 25.12 -22.12
C THR A 115 6.02 26.15 -23.11
N ARG A 116 5.27 26.43 -24.18
CA ARG A 116 5.62 27.56 -25.05
C ARG A 116 5.58 28.87 -24.27
N SER A 117 6.53 29.76 -24.51
CA SER A 117 6.42 31.16 -24.10
C SER A 117 6.71 32.15 -25.22
N LYS A 118 6.12 33.34 -25.10
CA LYS A 118 6.53 34.52 -25.88
C LYS A 118 7.76 35.21 -25.29
N HIS A 119 8.16 34.89 -24.03
CA HIS A 119 9.34 35.48 -23.37
C HIS A 119 9.99 34.60 -22.27
N LEU A 120 9.23 34.04 -21.31
CA LEU A 120 9.68 33.10 -20.26
C LEU A 120 8.61 32.04 -19.95
N ALA A 121 8.99 30.78 -19.78
CA ALA A 121 8.15 29.65 -19.39
C ALA A 121 8.60 29.07 -18.04
N PRO A 122 7.71 28.40 -17.28
CA PRO A 122 8.16 27.54 -16.19
C PRO A 122 8.77 26.27 -16.77
N SER A 123 9.61 25.64 -15.96
CA SER A 123 10.29 24.40 -16.33
C SER A 123 10.34 23.49 -15.10
N PRO A 124 9.17 23.07 -14.56
CA PRO A 124 9.19 22.15 -13.44
C PRO A 124 9.77 20.81 -13.87
N ALA A 125 10.46 20.16 -12.94
CA ALA A 125 11.01 18.84 -13.13
C ALA A 125 10.94 17.99 -11.86
N LEU A 126 10.85 16.68 -12.06
CA LEU A 126 11.21 15.71 -11.03
C LEU A 126 12.71 15.45 -11.13
N THR A 127 13.43 15.74 -10.06
CA THR A 127 14.89 15.65 -10.01
C THR A 127 15.31 14.93 -8.73
N LEU A 128 16.25 13.99 -8.85
CA LEU A 128 16.99 13.45 -7.71
C LEU A 128 18.06 14.46 -7.32
N VAL A 129 18.15 14.80 -6.03
CA VAL A 129 19.20 15.69 -5.51
C VAL A 129 19.63 15.16 -4.14
N ASP A 130 20.89 14.76 -4.04
CA ASP A 130 21.52 14.24 -2.82
C ASP A 130 20.69 13.13 -2.15
N GLY A 131 20.29 12.12 -2.93
CA GLY A 131 19.51 10.98 -2.46
C GLY A 131 18.05 11.28 -2.12
N ARG A 132 17.49 12.37 -2.65
CA ARG A 132 16.10 12.80 -2.40
C ARG A 132 15.37 13.15 -3.69
N PHE A 133 14.10 12.77 -3.78
CA PHE A 133 13.20 13.24 -4.82
C PHE A 133 12.80 14.69 -4.55
N LYS A 134 12.84 15.53 -5.58
CA LYS A 134 12.46 16.94 -5.48
C LYS A 134 11.66 17.39 -6.69
N LEU A 135 10.68 18.25 -6.45
CA LEU A 135 10.15 19.13 -7.49
C LEU A 135 11.13 20.30 -7.62
N TRP A 136 11.71 20.43 -8.80
CA TRP A 136 12.79 21.37 -9.07
C TRP A 136 12.38 22.33 -10.18
N ASN A 137 12.90 23.55 -10.15
CA ASN A 137 12.81 24.45 -11.31
C ASN A 137 14.03 24.25 -12.19
N TYR A 138 13.82 23.48 -13.24
CA TYR A 138 14.84 22.98 -14.13
C TYR A 138 15.20 24.02 -15.19
N VAL A 139 16.48 24.13 -15.54
CA VAL A 139 17.06 25.15 -16.45
C VAL A 139 17.23 26.56 -15.85
N ILE A 140 18.48 27.05 -15.87
CA ILE A 140 18.97 28.40 -15.48
C ILE A 140 18.81 28.77 -13.99
N ALA A 141 17.68 28.46 -13.35
CA ALA A 141 17.48 28.74 -11.93
C ALA A 141 18.03 27.65 -11.01
N ASP A 142 17.91 26.37 -11.42
CA ASP A 142 18.45 25.20 -10.71
C ASP A 142 18.13 25.22 -9.21
N SER A 143 16.85 25.42 -8.89
CA SER A 143 16.38 25.70 -7.54
C SER A 143 15.25 24.79 -7.09
N GLU A 144 15.25 24.42 -5.82
CA GLU A 144 14.19 23.65 -5.17
C GLU A 144 12.85 24.39 -5.17
N ILE A 145 11.78 23.66 -5.50
CA ILE A 145 10.39 24.09 -5.29
C ILE A 145 9.77 23.32 -4.12
N LEU A 146 9.97 22.00 -4.07
CA LEU A 146 9.47 21.12 -3.01
C LEU A 146 10.40 19.91 -2.84
N ASP A 147 10.80 19.62 -1.59
CA ASP A 147 11.39 18.34 -1.21
C ASP A 147 10.27 17.30 -1.04
N ILE A 148 10.30 16.23 -1.84
CA ILE A 148 9.27 15.18 -1.85
C ILE A 148 9.58 14.12 -0.80
N GLY A 149 10.85 13.76 -0.64
CA GLY A 149 11.27 12.71 0.28
C GLY A 149 12.58 12.03 -0.13
N PRO A 150 13.13 11.17 0.74
CA PRO A 150 14.29 10.35 0.39
C PRO A 150 13.96 9.36 -0.73
N VAL A 151 14.97 9.00 -1.53
CA VAL A 151 14.86 7.88 -2.46
C VAL A 151 14.72 6.57 -1.69
N VAL A 152 13.78 5.74 -2.13
CA VAL A 152 13.68 4.34 -1.72
C VAL A 152 14.02 3.50 -2.94
N LYS A 153 15.05 2.67 -2.82
CA LYS A 153 15.45 1.76 -3.89
C LYS A 153 14.36 0.74 -4.12
N ASP A 154 14.23 0.35 -5.39
CA ASP A 154 13.28 -0.66 -5.82
C ASP A 154 11.89 -0.34 -5.27
N GLU A 155 11.41 0.89 -5.44
CA GLU A 155 10.01 1.22 -5.21
C GLU A 155 9.45 1.85 -6.47
N PHE A 156 8.32 1.35 -6.97
CA PHE A 156 7.67 1.92 -8.14
C PHE A 156 6.81 3.11 -7.74
N HIS A 157 7.09 4.25 -8.34
CA HIS A 157 6.31 5.47 -8.21
C HIS A 157 5.67 5.86 -9.53
N THR A 158 4.45 6.40 -9.46
CA THR A 158 3.73 7.01 -10.57
C THR A 158 3.63 8.51 -10.34
N VAL A 159 4.16 9.29 -11.28
CA VAL A 159 4.23 10.75 -11.18
C VAL A 159 3.55 11.40 -12.37
N TYR A 160 2.76 12.44 -12.11
CA TYR A 160 2.24 13.34 -13.14
C TYR A 160 2.68 14.77 -12.84
N LEU A 161 3.13 15.46 -13.87
CA LEU A 161 3.57 16.84 -13.81
C LEU A 161 2.78 17.67 -14.82
N TYR A 162 2.27 18.81 -14.35
CA TYR A 162 1.54 19.77 -15.17
C TYR A 162 2.25 21.11 -15.13
N ALA A 163 2.36 21.76 -16.28
CA ALA A 163 2.86 23.12 -16.41
C ALA A 163 1.98 23.96 -17.34
N ARG A 164 1.88 25.26 -17.04
CA ARG A 164 1.25 26.26 -17.88
C ARG A 164 2.16 27.47 -18.09
N ALA A 165 2.05 28.12 -19.24
CA ALA A 165 2.86 29.27 -19.63
C ALA A 165 2.87 30.45 -18.63
N ASP A 166 1.91 30.55 -17.72
CA ASP A 166 1.88 31.58 -16.66
C ASP A 166 2.60 31.19 -15.36
N GLY A 167 3.10 29.96 -15.26
CA GLY A 167 3.81 29.44 -14.09
C GLY A 167 3.03 28.41 -13.29
N ALA A 168 1.73 28.22 -13.57
CA ALA A 168 0.92 27.25 -12.83
C ALA A 168 1.51 25.84 -12.98
N THR A 169 1.84 25.24 -11.85
CA THR A 169 2.52 23.94 -11.76
C THR A 169 1.79 23.06 -10.76
N LYS A 170 1.59 21.79 -11.13
CA LYS A 170 1.01 20.78 -10.26
C LYS A 170 1.79 19.48 -10.36
N LEU A 171 1.94 18.79 -9.23
CA LEU A 171 2.61 17.49 -9.11
C LEU A 171 1.68 16.50 -8.43
N TRP A 172 1.46 15.36 -9.07
CA TRP A 172 0.85 14.19 -8.45
C TRP A 172 1.91 13.11 -8.26
N TRP A 173 1.91 12.46 -7.11
CA TRP A 173 2.78 11.35 -6.75
C TRP A 173 1.92 10.22 -6.19
N ASP A 174 1.99 9.04 -6.80
CA ASP A 174 1.21 7.85 -6.42
C ASP A 174 -0.28 8.13 -6.23
N GLY A 175 -0.83 8.91 -7.16
CA GLY A 175 -2.24 9.31 -7.19
C GLY A 175 -2.61 10.48 -6.26
N LYS A 176 -1.69 10.98 -5.43
CA LYS A 176 -1.91 12.12 -4.53
C LYS A 176 -1.37 13.42 -5.13
N LEU A 177 -2.18 14.48 -5.12
CA LEU A 177 -1.71 15.84 -5.43
C LEU A 177 -0.78 16.33 -4.31
N LEU A 178 0.52 16.42 -4.57
CA LEU A 178 1.53 16.89 -3.62
C LEU A 178 1.82 18.37 -3.74
N PHE A 179 1.71 18.94 -4.94
CA PHE A 179 1.96 20.36 -5.18
C PHE A 179 0.89 20.95 -6.09
N ASP A 180 0.41 22.13 -5.73
CA ASP A 180 -0.48 22.96 -6.54
C ASP A 180 -0.11 24.42 -6.31
N GLY A 181 0.65 25.01 -7.23
CA GLY A 181 1.28 26.29 -7.00
C GLY A 181 1.86 26.93 -8.26
N GLN A 182 2.89 27.75 -8.06
CA GLN A 182 3.57 28.48 -9.12
C GLN A 182 5.05 28.09 -9.15
N ALA A 183 5.53 27.66 -10.32
CA ALA A 183 6.96 27.55 -10.59
C ALA A 183 7.49 28.86 -11.16
N PRO A 184 8.71 29.29 -10.80
CA PRO A 184 9.30 30.50 -11.37
C PRO A 184 9.47 30.41 -12.90
N LEU A 185 9.17 31.50 -13.60
CA LEU A 185 9.35 31.62 -15.05
C LEU A 185 10.81 31.94 -15.37
N VAL A 186 11.50 31.04 -16.07
CA VAL A 186 12.97 31.11 -16.18
C VAL A 186 13.49 30.99 -17.62
N ASN A 187 12.69 30.49 -18.57
CA ASN A 187 13.24 29.98 -19.82
C ASN A 187 12.57 30.51 -21.11
N PRO A 188 13.31 31.03 -22.11
CA PRO A 188 12.75 31.49 -23.40
C PRO A 188 12.66 30.39 -24.49
N TYR A 189 12.60 29.10 -24.16
CA TYR A 189 12.55 28.02 -25.16
C TYR A 189 11.15 27.81 -25.78
N ASP A 190 11.14 27.19 -26.96
CA ASP A 190 9.96 26.50 -27.46
C ASP A 190 9.72 25.26 -26.58
N GLY A 191 8.48 25.02 -26.18
CA GLY A 191 8.16 24.00 -25.17
C GLY A 191 8.60 22.60 -25.60
N TYR A 192 8.90 21.74 -24.65
CA TYR A 192 9.28 20.35 -24.88
C TYR A 192 9.09 19.54 -23.60
N LEU A 193 9.12 18.22 -23.73
CA LEU A 193 9.25 17.30 -22.59
C LEU A 193 10.54 16.51 -22.76
N GLU A 194 11.25 16.34 -21.66
CA GLU A 194 12.44 15.49 -21.59
C GLU A 194 12.34 14.53 -20.40
N TRP A 195 12.97 13.37 -20.54
CA TRP A 195 13.11 12.38 -19.49
C TRP A 195 14.43 11.61 -19.68
N GLY A 196 14.92 11.02 -18.59
CA GLY A 196 16.25 10.45 -18.54
C GLY A 196 17.35 11.50 -18.33
N SER A 197 18.60 11.07 -18.50
CA SER A 197 19.78 11.81 -18.02
C SER A 197 20.46 12.62 -19.12
N GLY A 198 20.49 13.95 -19.02
CA GLY A 198 21.07 14.84 -20.03
C GLY A 198 22.56 15.13 -19.85
N SER A 199 23.27 15.47 -20.94
CA SER A 199 24.75 15.57 -20.98
C SER A 199 25.38 16.73 -20.23
N TRP A 200 24.56 17.61 -19.66
CA TRP A 200 24.98 18.73 -18.84
C TRP A 200 24.42 18.60 -17.41
N GLN A 201 23.78 17.48 -17.09
CA GLN A 201 22.80 17.35 -16.01
C GLN A 201 22.99 16.14 -15.07
N PHE A 202 24.12 15.43 -15.13
CA PHE A 202 24.46 14.39 -14.16
C PHE A 202 25.78 14.70 -13.46
N ASP A 203 25.73 14.88 -12.15
CA ASP A 203 26.88 14.66 -11.25
C ASP A 203 26.58 13.53 -10.25
N ALA A 204 25.51 12.76 -10.51
CA ALA A 204 25.14 11.52 -9.86
C ALA A 204 25.30 10.33 -10.83
N GLU A 205 25.62 9.15 -10.30
CA GLU A 205 25.58 7.87 -11.02
C GLU A 205 24.34 7.09 -10.58
N ASP A 206 23.28 7.14 -11.38
CA ASP A 206 21.97 6.58 -11.06
C ASP A 206 21.53 5.54 -12.10
N THR A 207 20.67 4.61 -11.67
CA THR A 207 20.03 3.61 -12.53
C THR A 207 18.53 3.65 -12.29
N ILE A 208 17.77 3.93 -13.36
CA ILE A 208 16.33 4.15 -13.31
C ILE A 208 15.63 3.20 -14.27
N ASP A 209 14.61 2.49 -13.79
CA ASP A 209 13.73 1.69 -14.63
C ASP A 209 12.44 2.45 -14.88
N PHE A 210 12.17 2.83 -16.14
CA PHE A 210 10.90 3.43 -16.55
C PHE A 210 9.95 2.35 -17.06
N ASP A 211 8.87 2.09 -16.32
CA ASP A 211 7.76 1.24 -16.76
C ASP A 211 6.89 1.96 -17.80
N TRP A 212 6.68 3.27 -17.63
CA TRP A 212 6.09 4.09 -18.69
C TRP A 212 6.44 5.57 -18.60
N VAL A 213 6.38 6.24 -19.75
CA VAL A 213 6.56 7.68 -19.91
C VAL A 213 5.49 8.18 -20.87
N GLY A 214 4.81 9.25 -20.52
CA GLY A 214 3.71 9.80 -21.29
C GLY A 214 3.71 11.32 -21.28
N TRP A 215 3.10 11.89 -22.31
CA TRP A 215 2.78 13.30 -22.37
C TRP A 215 1.41 13.47 -23.02
N GLY A 216 0.76 14.58 -22.72
CA GLY A 216 -0.58 14.80 -23.21
C GLY A 216 -1.13 16.17 -22.88
N GLU A 217 -2.44 16.26 -22.98
CA GLU A 217 -3.22 17.44 -22.67
C GLU A 217 -3.75 17.35 -21.24
N VAL A 218 -4.34 18.43 -20.76
CA VAL A 218 -4.79 18.49 -19.37
C VAL A 218 -5.91 17.49 -19.03
N GLY A 219 -6.63 17.01 -20.05
CA GLY A 219 -7.62 15.92 -19.92
C GLY A 219 -7.03 14.53 -19.69
N ASP A 220 -5.73 14.38 -19.87
CA ASP A 220 -5.00 13.14 -19.60
C ASP A 220 -4.56 13.04 -18.12
N LEU A 221 -4.69 14.11 -17.33
CA LEU A 221 -4.38 14.06 -15.89
C LEU A 221 -5.36 13.14 -15.14
N PRO A 222 -4.87 12.38 -14.15
CA PRO A 222 -5.75 11.60 -13.29
C PRO A 222 -6.73 12.52 -12.56
N LEU A 223 -7.99 12.09 -12.46
CA LEU A 223 -8.95 12.77 -11.59
C LEU A 223 -8.39 12.77 -10.16
N SER A 224 -8.58 13.87 -9.43
CA SER A 224 -8.14 13.90 -8.04
C SER A 224 -9.18 13.19 -7.18
N LEU A 225 -8.75 12.15 -6.47
CA LEU A 225 -9.57 11.46 -5.49
C LEU A 225 -9.04 11.75 -4.09
N THR A 226 -9.89 12.28 -3.23
CA THR A 226 -9.65 12.35 -1.79
C THR A 226 -10.60 11.39 -1.08
N SER A 227 -10.14 10.75 -0.02
CA SER A 227 -10.94 9.80 0.76
C SER A 227 -10.83 10.04 2.26
N THR A 228 -11.84 9.57 2.97
CA THR A 228 -11.86 9.47 4.43
C THR A 228 -12.54 8.15 4.79
N PRO A 229 -11.84 7.19 5.40
CA PRO A 229 -10.41 7.24 5.73
C PRO A 229 -9.48 7.39 4.52
N ALA A 230 -8.31 7.99 4.75
CA ALA A 230 -7.27 8.17 3.74
C ALA A 230 -6.49 6.86 3.53
N HIS A 231 -5.83 6.71 2.38
CA HIS A 231 -4.97 5.55 2.13
C HIS A 231 -3.83 5.51 3.16
N GLY A 232 -3.55 4.33 3.70
CA GLY A 232 -2.54 4.06 4.72
C GLY A 232 -2.98 4.36 6.15
N SER A 233 -4.13 5.00 6.35
CA SER A 233 -4.55 5.43 7.70
C SER A 233 -4.92 4.26 8.61
N VAL A 234 -4.51 4.33 9.87
CA VAL A 234 -4.75 3.27 10.87
C VAL A 234 -5.77 3.67 11.94
N PHE A 235 -6.38 2.68 12.61
CA PHE A 235 -7.29 2.88 13.75
C PHE A 235 -8.53 3.76 13.49
N GLN A 236 -9.13 3.61 12.31
CA GLN A 236 -10.22 4.47 11.88
C GLN A 236 -11.54 4.10 12.55
N ASP A 237 -12.36 5.11 12.87
CA ASP A 237 -13.69 4.90 13.44
C ASP A 237 -14.63 4.29 12.38
N PRO A 238 -15.10 3.03 12.56
CA PRO A 238 -16.00 2.39 11.60
C PRO A 238 -17.34 3.13 11.48
N THR A 239 -17.78 3.85 12.51
CA THR A 239 -19.07 4.56 12.47
C THR A 239 -19.05 5.79 11.55
N ALA A 240 -17.86 6.30 11.21
CA ALA A 240 -17.70 7.44 10.31
C ALA A 240 -18.00 7.07 8.83
N GLY A 241 -17.96 5.78 8.49
CA GLY A 241 -18.10 5.26 7.13
C GLY A 241 -16.91 5.61 6.22
N PHE A 242 -16.94 5.07 5.01
CA PHE A 242 -16.00 5.43 3.94
C PHE A 242 -16.61 6.53 3.08
N LYS A 243 -15.84 7.57 2.79
CA LYS A 243 -16.25 8.73 1.97
C LYS A 243 -15.15 9.06 0.99
N PHE A 244 -15.52 9.57 -0.17
CA PHE A 244 -14.57 10.09 -1.14
C PHE A 244 -15.16 11.24 -1.94
N THR A 245 -14.27 12.09 -2.46
CA THR A 245 -14.59 13.13 -3.42
C THR A 245 -13.70 12.97 -4.63
N ILE A 246 -14.31 12.89 -5.80
CA ILE A 246 -13.64 12.97 -7.08
C ILE A 246 -13.80 14.40 -7.57
N ALA A 247 -12.70 15.14 -7.57
CA ALA A 247 -12.65 16.47 -8.15
C ALA A 247 -12.18 16.36 -9.60
N SER A 248 -13.07 16.71 -10.53
CA SER A 248 -12.68 17.08 -11.87
C SER A 248 -12.44 18.59 -11.90
N GLN A 249 -11.37 19.03 -12.52
CA GLN A 249 -11.17 20.44 -12.77
C GLN A 249 -12.08 20.82 -13.95
N PRO A 250 -13.04 21.76 -13.81
CA PRO A 250 -14.05 22.05 -14.85
C PRO A 250 -13.45 22.48 -16.20
N THR A 251 -12.19 22.95 -16.19
CA THR A 251 -11.43 23.33 -17.39
C THR A 251 -10.59 22.18 -17.96
N LEU A 252 -10.45 21.06 -17.25
CA LEU A 252 -9.45 20.02 -17.55
C LEU A 252 -10.05 18.64 -17.80
N ALA A 253 -11.22 18.28 -17.26
CA ALA A 253 -11.84 16.97 -17.51
C ALA A 253 -13.37 17.09 -17.57
N PRO A 254 -14.07 16.24 -18.35
CA PRO A 254 -15.49 16.43 -18.63
C PRO A 254 -16.41 16.04 -17.44
N GLY A 255 -15.81 15.70 -16.29
CA GLY A 255 -16.49 15.45 -15.03
C GLY A 255 -17.09 14.05 -14.93
N VAL A 256 -17.54 13.68 -13.74
CA VAL A 256 -18.01 12.32 -13.42
C VAL A 256 -19.50 12.32 -13.12
N ALA A 257 -20.27 11.67 -13.99
CA ALA A 257 -21.69 11.45 -13.75
C ALA A 257 -21.92 10.50 -12.55
N ALA A 258 -23.09 10.57 -11.91
CA ALA A 258 -23.38 9.78 -10.71
C ALA A 258 -23.28 8.26 -10.94
N ASN A 259 -23.61 7.78 -12.15
CA ASN A 259 -23.49 6.38 -12.56
C ASN A 259 -22.09 6.00 -13.07
N GLY A 260 -21.14 6.95 -13.10
CA GLY A 260 -19.76 6.74 -13.50
C GLY A 260 -18.86 6.28 -12.35
N VAL A 261 -19.42 5.84 -11.22
CA VAL A 261 -18.65 5.43 -10.04
C VAL A 261 -19.04 4.02 -9.63
N ALA A 262 -18.06 3.15 -9.48
CA ALA A 262 -18.21 1.81 -8.92
C ALA A 262 -17.27 1.63 -7.72
N LEU A 263 -17.75 0.89 -6.72
CA LEU A 263 -17.05 0.65 -5.45
C LEU A 263 -16.96 -0.85 -5.19
N MET A 264 -15.75 -1.33 -4.95
CA MET A 264 -15.48 -2.66 -4.43
C MET A 264 -14.78 -2.54 -3.08
N VAL A 265 -15.25 -3.29 -2.08
CA VAL A 265 -14.68 -3.31 -0.74
C VAL A 265 -14.35 -4.73 -0.36
N ASN A 266 -13.07 -5.01 -0.10
CA ASN A 266 -12.56 -6.35 0.23
C ASN A 266 -13.01 -7.41 -0.80
N GLY A 267 -12.94 -7.08 -2.10
CA GLY A 267 -13.35 -7.95 -3.20
C GLY A 267 -14.86 -8.08 -3.42
N VAL A 268 -15.70 -7.39 -2.65
CA VAL A 268 -17.17 -7.41 -2.79
C VAL A 268 -17.65 -6.13 -3.46
N ASP A 269 -18.43 -6.25 -4.53
CA ASP A 269 -19.08 -5.09 -5.16
C ASP A 269 -20.11 -4.47 -4.21
N ARG A 270 -19.90 -3.20 -3.87
CA ARG A 270 -20.75 -2.35 -3.01
C ARG A 270 -21.33 -1.17 -3.76
N THR A 271 -21.26 -1.16 -5.09
CA THR A 271 -21.70 -0.03 -5.93
C THR A 271 -23.16 0.35 -5.66
N GLY A 272 -24.04 -0.64 -5.50
CA GLY A 272 -25.46 -0.41 -5.19
C GLY A 272 -25.73 0.16 -3.78
N GLU A 273 -24.73 0.19 -2.91
CA GLU A 273 -24.82 0.70 -1.53
C GLU A 273 -24.24 2.13 -1.40
N LEU A 274 -23.69 2.69 -2.47
CA LEU A 274 -23.13 4.04 -2.48
C LEU A 274 -24.23 5.10 -2.43
N ALA A 275 -24.11 6.02 -1.47
CA ALA A 275 -24.81 7.30 -1.52
C ALA A 275 -23.97 8.30 -2.31
N ILE A 276 -24.40 8.62 -3.53
CA ILE A 276 -23.72 9.55 -4.45
C ILE A 276 -24.38 10.93 -4.43
N THR A 277 -23.57 11.97 -4.24
CA THR A 277 -23.98 13.38 -4.24
C THR A 277 -23.01 14.24 -5.05
N GLY A 278 -23.17 15.56 -5.00
CA GLY A 278 -22.33 16.52 -5.75
C GLY A 278 -22.73 16.64 -7.23
N ASP A 279 -21.98 17.47 -7.96
CA ASP A 279 -22.13 17.65 -9.40
C ASP A 279 -21.04 16.87 -10.17
N ASN A 280 -20.95 17.06 -11.49
CA ASN A 280 -19.95 16.36 -12.30
C ASN A 280 -18.51 16.84 -12.02
N ALA A 281 -18.33 18.06 -11.54
CA ALA A 281 -17.01 18.61 -11.22
C ALA A 281 -16.53 18.19 -9.82
N SER A 282 -17.45 17.91 -8.90
CA SER A 282 -17.14 17.46 -7.55
C SER A 282 -18.09 16.33 -7.16
N ARG A 283 -17.78 15.13 -7.65
CA ARG A 283 -18.59 13.93 -7.41
C ARG A 283 -18.23 13.34 -6.06
N GLN A 284 -19.21 13.22 -5.17
CA GLN A 284 -18.99 12.69 -3.82
C GLN A 284 -19.68 11.35 -3.66
N GLY A 285 -19.03 10.43 -2.95
CA GLY A 285 -19.58 9.13 -2.59
C GLY A 285 -19.38 8.82 -1.13
N SER A 286 -20.34 8.11 -0.54
CA SER A 286 -20.23 7.62 0.82
C SER A 286 -20.84 6.22 0.97
N TRP A 287 -20.22 5.41 1.84
CA TRP A 287 -20.62 4.06 2.17
C TRP A 287 -20.47 3.83 3.68
N ALA A 288 -21.56 3.47 4.35
CA ALA A 288 -21.60 3.35 5.82
C ALA A 288 -21.27 1.94 6.35
N GLY A 289 -20.94 0.98 5.49
CA GLY A 289 -20.85 -0.44 5.85
C GLY A 289 -19.55 -0.88 6.55
N LEU A 290 -18.79 0.06 7.13
CA LEU A 290 -17.59 -0.28 7.89
C LEU A 290 -17.98 -0.96 9.22
N ALA A 291 -17.37 -2.10 9.48
CA ALA A 291 -17.30 -2.79 10.76
C ALA A 291 -15.96 -2.51 11.46
N ALA A 292 -15.98 -2.56 12.80
CA ALA A 292 -14.78 -2.46 13.64
C ALA A 292 -13.81 -3.64 13.42
N ASN A 293 -12.56 -3.44 13.81
CA ASN A 293 -11.54 -4.47 13.91
C ASN A 293 -11.26 -5.20 12.59
N ARG A 294 -11.12 -4.42 11.50
CA ARG A 294 -10.97 -4.97 10.15
C ARG A 294 -10.06 -4.09 9.28
N VAL A 295 -9.23 -4.75 8.47
CA VAL A 295 -8.52 -4.13 7.35
C VAL A 295 -9.47 -4.02 6.14
N TYR A 296 -9.44 -2.87 5.48
CA TYR A 296 -10.21 -2.58 4.28
C TYR A 296 -9.30 -2.30 3.11
N HIS A 297 -9.57 -3.00 2.02
CA HIS A 297 -9.07 -2.73 0.68
C HIS A 297 -10.23 -2.20 -0.15
N VAL A 298 -10.23 -0.91 -0.46
CA VAL A 298 -11.26 -0.26 -1.24
C VAL A 298 -10.73 0.02 -2.64
N ALA A 299 -11.44 -0.46 -3.66
CA ALA A 299 -11.18 -0.11 -5.05
C ALA A 299 -12.33 0.74 -5.60
N ILE A 300 -12.00 1.90 -6.16
CA ILE A 300 -12.94 2.84 -6.77
C ILE A 300 -12.62 2.90 -8.25
N LYS A 301 -13.58 2.51 -9.07
CA LYS A 301 -13.49 2.71 -10.52
C LYS A 301 -14.34 3.90 -10.91
N VAL A 302 -13.73 4.82 -11.63
CA VAL A 302 -14.35 6.05 -12.11
C VAL A 302 -14.38 6.03 -13.62
N THR A 303 -15.50 6.43 -14.21
CA THR A 303 -15.66 6.67 -15.64
C THR A 303 -16.21 8.07 -15.83
N ASP A 304 -15.44 8.94 -16.48
CA ASP A 304 -15.87 10.29 -16.77
C ASP A 304 -16.91 10.32 -17.91
N VAL A 305 -17.51 11.49 -18.19
CA VAL A 305 -18.52 11.59 -19.26
C VAL A 305 -17.94 11.51 -20.69
N ALA A 306 -16.62 11.54 -20.87
CA ALA A 306 -15.98 11.21 -22.15
C ALA A 306 -15.69 9.71 -22.30
N GLY A 307 -15.88 8.92 -21.25
CA GLY A 307 -15.65 7.47 -21.23
C GLY A 307 -14.25 7.07 -20.74
N THR A 308 -13.43 8.02 -20.28
CA THR A 308 -12.10 7.74 -19.70
C THR A 308 -12.27 7.05 -18.36
N VAL A 309 -11.49 5.99 -18.12
CA VAL A 309 -11.54 5.19 -16.90
C VAL A 309 -10.32 5.47 -16.02
N ALA A 310 -10.55 5.73 -14.74
CA ALA A 310 -9.52 5.77 -13.71
C ALA A 310 -9.84 4.78 -12.59
N ASN A 311 -8.81 4.17 -12.00
CA ASN A 311 -8.95 3.25 -10.87
C ASN A 311 -8.13 3.78 -9.69
N TYR A 312 -8.70 3.73 -8.50
CA TYR A 312 -8.07 4.15 -7.26
C TYR A 312 -8.18 3.03 -6.22
N THR A 313 -7.15 2.86 -5.41
CA THR A 313 -7.17 1.97 -4.25
C THR A 313 -6.94 2.76 -2.96
N VAL A 314 -7.71 2.43 -1.94
CA VAL A 314 -7.60 3.04 -0.61
C VAL A 314 -7.57 1.91 0.41
N ASP A 315 -6.46 1.81 1.13
CA ASP A 315 -6.24 0.80 2.15
C ASP A 315 -6.21 1.48 3.51
N PHE A 316 -6.92 0.92 4.49
CA PHE A 316 -6.96 1.43 5.88
C PHE A 316 -7.48 0.35 6.81
N ASP A 317 -7.38 0.55 8.13
CA ASP A 317 -7.99 -0.33 9.11
C ASP A 317 -8.96 0.38 10.05
N THR A 318 -9.82 -0.40 10.70
CA THR A 318 -10.72 0.04 11.79
C THR A 318 -10.40 -0.66 13.10
N PHE A 319 -9.16 -1.07 13.31
CA PHE A 319 -8.73 -1.66 14.58
C PHE A 319 -8.95 -0.66 15.72
N SER A 320 -9.36 -1.17 16.87
CA SER A 320 -9.42 -0.32 18.06
C SER A 320 -8.00 0.02 18.51
N PRO A 321 -7.68 1.29 18.80
CA PRO A 321 -6.41 1.65 19.43
C PRO A 321 -6.29 1.09 20.86
N GLY A 322 -7.38 0.58 21.44
CA GLY A 322 -7.37 -0.13 22.72
C GLY A 322 -7.13 -1.64 22.61
N ASN A 323 -6.93 -2.17 21.40
CA ASN A 323 -6.51 -3.56 21.23
C ASN A 323 -5.10 -3.76 21.84
N PHE A 324 -4.88 -4.92 22.47
CA PHE A 324 -3.58 -5.21 23.07
C PHE A 324 -2.51 -5.33 21.97
N SER A 325 -1.42 -4.59 22.10
CA SER A 325 -0.27 -4.65 21.19
C SER A 325 1.02 -4.81 21.98
N PHE A 326 2.06 -5.29 21.30
CA PHE A 326 3.41 -5.35 21.84
C PHE A 326 4.43 -5.11 20.73
N GLU A 327 5.46 -4.34 21.06
CA GLU A 327 6.49 -3.91 20.11
C GLU A 327 7.41 -5.05 19.71
N ALA A 328 7.85 -5.07 18.45
CA ALA A 328 8.72 -6.12 17.94
C ALA A 328 10.13 -6.02 18.52
N GLU A 329 10.60 -4.81 18.79
CA GLU A 329 11.87 -4.50 19.46
C GLU A 329 11.82 -4.77 20.97
N ASP A 330 10.65 -5.04 21.54
CA ASP A 330 10.43 -5.39 22.96
C ASP A 330 10.43 -6.90 23.20
N PHE A 331 11.32 -7.64 22.54
CA PHE A 331 11.56 -9.06 22.84
C PHE A 331 12.15 -9.24 24.25
N ASN A 332 12.11 -10.47 24.77
CA ASN A 332 12.60 -10.80 26.11
C ASN A 332 14.07 -10.36 26.33
N PHE A 333 14.46 -10.22 27.59
CA PHE A 333 15.83 -9.85 27.98
C PHE A 333 16.34 -10.67 29.16
N GLU A 334 17.65 -10.63 29.42
CA GLU A 334 18.29 -11.26 30.59
C GLU A 334 17.87 -12.74 30.85
N GLY A 335 17.64 -13.53 29.79
CA GLY A 335 17.34 -14.95 29.90
C GLY A 335 15.87 -15.24 30.21
N GLY A 336 14.96 -14.55 29.54
CA GLY A 336 13.51 -14.77 29.58
C GLY A 336 12.73 -13.78 30.43
N GLN A 337 13.37 -12.71 30.92
CA GLN A 337 12.67 -11.62 31.60
C GLN A 337 11.87 -10.77 30.61
N PHE A 338 10.82 -10.12 31.12
CA PHE A 338 9.97 -9.20 30.38
C PHE A 338 9.38 -8.16 31.34
N LEU A 339 8.94 -7.03 30.81
CA LEU A 339 8.24 -5.98 31.53
C LEU A 339 6.72 -6.10 31.32
N GLU A 340 5.97 -5.93 32.41
CA GLU A 340 4.49 -5.91 32.40
C GLU A 340 3.93 -4.54 32.05
N THR A 341 4.59 -3.49 32.51
CA THR A 341 4.25 -2.10 32.24
C THR A 341 5.48 -1.43 31.63
N ILE A 342 5.29 -0.80 30.48
CA ILE A 342 6.36 -0.15 29.72
C ILE A 342 6.11 1.35 29.74
N VAL A 343 7.14 2.12 30.08
CA VAL A 343 7.15 3.57 29.96
C VAL A 343 7.99 3.94 28.75
N LEU A 344 7.35 4.49 27.70
CA LEU A 344 8.06 4.99 26.53
C LEU A 344 8.95 6.17 26.93
N SER A 345 10.26 6.07 26.65
CA SER A 345 11.24 7.13 26.86
C SER A 345 12.42 6.95 25.89
N SER A 346 13.13 8.04 25.60
CA SER A 346 14.39 8.06 24.88
C SER A 346 15.60 7.64 25.73
N VAL A 347 15.43 7.44 27.04
CA VAL A 347 16.51 7.15 28.00
C VAL A 347 16.29 5.81 28.69
N ALA A 348 17.34 5.01 28.80
CA ALA A 348 17.32 3.72 29.50
C ALA A 348 16.86 3.84 30.97
N ALA A 349 15.89 3.01 31.36
CA ALA A 349 15.31 2.98 32.69
C ALA A 349 14.86 1.57 33.13
N ALA A 350 14.46 1.45 34.40
CA ALA A 350 14.03 0.17 34.97
C ALA A 350 12.69 -0.35 34.37
N ASP A 351 11.90 0.53 33.77
CA ASP A 351 10.54 0.31 33.28
C ASP A 351 10.41 0.47 31.75
N ASN A 352 11.53 0.40 31.01
CA ASN A 352 11.53 0.36 29.55
C ASN A 352 12.56 -0.65 29.00
N TYR A 353 12.52 -0.89 27.68
CA TYR A 353 13.39 -1.85 27.00
C TYR A 353 14.61 -1.22 26.32
N VAL A 354 14.79 0.11 26.42
CA VAL A 354 15.95 0.81 25.87
C VAL A 354 17.23 0.22 26.47
N ASP A 355 18.14 -0.21 25.60
CA ASP A 355 19.42 -0.86 25.93
C ASP A 355 19.33 -2.15 26.77
N ARG A 356 18.16 -2.80 26.85
CA ARG A 356 18.04 -4.13 27.50
C ARG A 356 18.48 -5.26 26.58
N LEU A 357 19.49 -6.01 27.01
CA LEU A 357 20.09 -7.06 26.19
C LEU A 357 19.40 -8.41 26.40
N GLY A 358 19.12 -9.08 25.29
CA GLY A 358 18.71 -10.48 25.26
C GLY A 358 19.89 -11.44 25.42
N VAL A 359 19.58 -12.67 25.82
CA VAL A 359 20.52 -13.78 25.84
C VAL A 359 20.26 -14.66 24.62
N GLU A 360 21.31 -14.83 23.80
CA GLU A 360 21.30 -15.72 22.63
C GLU A 360 20.81 -17.13 23.00
N ASP A 361 20.05 -17.75 22.09
CA ASP A 361 19.36 -19.03 22.25
C ASP A 361 18.29 -19.08 23.36
N ILE A 362 18.06 -18.00 24.12
CA ILE A 362 16.99 -17.90 25.13
C ILE A 362 15.96 -16.83 24.76
N ASP A 363 16.40 -15.61 24.47
CA ASP A 363 15.54 -14.46 24.20
C ASP A 363 15.37 -14.20 22.71
N HIS A 364 16.45 -14.40 21.96
CA HIS A 364 16.51 -14.35 20.51
C HIS A 364 17.51 -15.39 20.00
N LYS A 365 17.53 -15.57 18.69
CA LYS A 365 18.60 -16.28 17.99
C LYS A 365 19.00 -15.52 16.75
N GLU A 366 20.30 -15.36 16.59
CA GLU A 366 20.97 -14.70 15.48
C GLU A 366 21.86 -15.72 14.76
N THR A 367 21.79 -15.74 13.43
CA THR A 367 22.60 -16.64 12.59
C THR A 367 23.87 -15.96 12.09
N THR A 368 23.92 -14.63 12.18
CA THR A 368 25.03 -13.81 11.69
C THR A 368 25.69 -13.03 12.83
N PRO A 369 26.68 -13.60 13.56
CA PRO A 369 27.17 -13.04 14.82
C PRO A 369 28.24 -11.94 14.64
N THR A 370 28.19 -11.16 13.54
CA THR A 370 29.17 -10.09 13.33
C THR A 370 28.70 -8.79 13.94
N ASP A 371 29.64 -8.03 14.54
CA ASP A 371 29.42 -6.67 15.05
C ASP A 371 28.61 -5.88 14.02
N PRO A 372 27.42 -5.41 14.38
CA PRO A 372 26.58 -4.83 13.39
C PRO A 372 27.06 -3.43 13.00
N PRO A 373 26.88 -3.04 11.72
CA PRO A 373 27.16 -1.69 11.26
C PRO A 373 26.54 -0.61 12.16
N THR A 374 27.30 0.44 12.43
CA THR A 374 26.80 1.63 13.14
C THR A 374 25.56 2.17 12.42
N GLY A 375 24.38 2.05 13.03
CA GLY A 375 23.10 2.50 12.45
C GLY A 375 21.98 1.45 12.49
N GLN A 376 22.30 0.17 12.67
CA GLN A 376 21.32 -0.91 12.68
C GLN A 376 20.84 -1.31 14.10
N HIS A 377 21.25 -0.60 15.15
CA HIS A 377 20.99 -0.95 16.56
C HIS A 377 20.58 0.29 17.36
N GLN A 378 19.55 0.99 16.87
CA GLN A 378 19.22 2.32 17.36
C GLN A 378 18.42 2.32 18.67
N TYR A 379 17.80 1.19 19.03
CA TYR A 379 16.99 1.05 20.25
C TYR A 379 17.70 0.26 21.38
N ARG A 380 18.48 -0.75 21.00
CA ARG A 380 19.30 -1.57 21.91
C ARG A 380 20.72 -1.64 21.36
N VAL A 381 21.57 -0.69 21.74
CA VAL A 381 22.85 -0.41 21.04
C VAL A 381 23.82 -1.59 21.00
N ASP A 382 23.83 -2.43 22.03
CA ASP A 382 24.70 -3.61 22.11
C ASP A 382 23.96 -4.94 21.83
N SER A 383 22.73 -4.88 21.30
CA SER A 383 21.96 -6.07 20.91
C SER A 383 22.43 -6.60 19.55
N LEU A 384 22.47 -7.92 19.36
CA LEU A 384 22.68 -8.51 18.04
C LEU A 384 21.48 -8.32 17.11
N VAL A 385 20.28 -8.24 17.68
CA VAL A 385 19.04 -7.98 16.93
C VAL A 385 19.03 -6.54 16.39
N GLY A 386 18.85 -6.43 15.07
CA GLY A 386 18.76 -5.17 14.35
C GLY A 386 17.49 -4.37 14.71
N THR A 387 17.68 -3.09 15.05
CA THR A 387 16.61 -2.10 15.29
C THR A 387 16.89 -0.78 14.60
N GLU A 388 15.88 -0.22 13.93
CA GLU A 388 15.93 1.11 13.31
C GLU A 388 14.66 1.91 13.59
N ARG A 389 14.73 3.23 13.44
CA ARG A 389 13.57 4.11 13.55
C ARG A 389 12.57 3.77 12.45
N THR A 390 11.33 3.47 12.83
CA THR A 390 10.27 3.19 11.87
C THR A 390 9.75 4.48 11.24
N ARG A 391 9.29 4.40 9.98
CA ARG A 391 8.56 5.46 9.27
C ARG A 391 7.06 5.16 9.17
N ASP A 392 6.56 4.18 9.90
CA ASP A 392 5.12 3.91 10.00
C ASP A 392 4.36 5.07 10.67
N GLU A 393 3.04 5.03 10.60
CA GLU A 393 2.20 6.05 11.25
C GLU A 393 2.37 6.02 12.77
N LEU A 394 2.78 7.16 13.34
CA LEU A 394 3.07 7.26 14.76
C LEU A 394 1.80 7.09 15.61
N ARG A 395 1.77 6.02 16.41
CA ARG A 395 0.57 5.64 17.18
C ARG A 395 0.29 6.62 18.34
N PRO A 396 -0.98 6.78 18.77
CA PRO A 396 -1.36 7.75 19.81
C PRO A 396 -0.56 7.68 21.11
N GLN A 397 -0.06 6.50 21.51
CA GLN A 397 0.76 6.34 22.71
C GLN A 397 2.13 7.02 22.60
N TYR A 398 2.76 6.99 21.41
CA TYR A 398 4.04 7.67 21.16
C TYR A 398 3.84 9.18 21.07
N LEU A 399 2.77 9.63 20.39
CA LEU A 399 2.39 11.04 20.37
C LEU A 399 2.16 11.59 21.78
N ALA A 400 1.51 10.81 22.65
CA ALA A 400 1.29 11.18 24.04
C ALA A 400 2.61 11.25 24.83
N ALA A 401 3.50 10.28 24.66
CA ALA A 401 4.81 10.24 25.32
C ALA A 401 5.74 11.37 24.88
N GLN A 402 5.71 11.75 23.59
CA GLN A 402 6.48 12.88 23.04
C GLN A 402 6.14 14.24 23.65
N VAL A 403 4.97 14.37 24.31
CA VAL A 403 4.64 15.58 25.08
C VAL A 403 5.56 15.74 26.29
N GLN A 404 6.03 14.64 26.89
CA GLN A 404 6.93 14.66 28.04
C GLN A 404 8.40 14.48 27.64
N ASP A 405 8.65 13.65 26.63
CA ASP A 405 9.99 13.29 26.13
C ASP A 405 10.00 13.37 24.60
N PRO A 406 10.32 14.55 24.00
CA PRO A 406 10.22 14.78 22.56
C PRO A 406 11.07 13.87 21.68
N ASP A 407 12.07 13.19 22.26
CA ASP A 407 12.98 12.29 21.55
C ASP A 407 12.46 10.83 21.53
N VAL A 408 11.33 10.55 22.17
CA VAL A 408 10.64 9.24 22.06
C VAL A 408 10.38 8.94 20.58
N THR A 409 10.84 7.77 20.16
CA THR A 409 10.78 7.31 18.77
C THR A 409 10.17 5.90 18.72
N ASP A 410 9.42 5.61 17.66
CA ASP A 410 8.93 4.26 17.35
C ASP A 410 9.99 3.52 16.53
N PHE A 411 10.20 2.23 16.79
CA PHE A 411 11.24 1.45 16.14
C PHE A 411 10.64 0.22 15.44
N ASN A 412 11.43 -0.40 14.57
CA ASN A 412 11.14 -1.72 14.06
C ASN A 412 12.35 -2.62 14.25
N VAL A 413 12.10 -3.91 14.41
CA VAL A 413 13.12 -4.95 14.19
C VAL A 413 13.35 -5.08 12.69
N GLY A 414 14.60 -5.24 12.27
CA GLY A 414 14.99 -5.42 10.88
C GLY A 414 16.24 -6.29 10.76
N TRP A 415 16.68 -6.53 9.53
CA TRP A 415 17.84 -7.41 9.23
C TRP A 415 17.70 -8.83 9.80
N VAL A 416 16.47 -9.32 9.94
CA VAL A 416 16.21 -10.70 10.37
C VAL A 416 16.48 -11.64 9.20
N GLU A 417 17.30 -12.65 9.43
CA GLU A 417 17.64 -13.72 8.48
C GLU A 417 16.84 -15.00 8.73
N VAL A 418 16.78 -15.86 7.72
CA VAL A 418 16.07 -17.14 7.82
C VAL A 418 16.64 -17.99 8.96
N ASP A 419 15.76 -18.62 9.74
CA ASP A 419 16.04 -19.40 10.95
C ASP A 419 16.39 -18.58 12.21
N GLU A 420 16.31 -17.25 12.14
CA GLU A 420 16.38 -16.35 13.31
C GLU A 420 15.00 -16.18 13.96
N TRP A 421 15.01 -15.87 15.25
CA TRP A 421 13.78 -15.76 16.02
C TRP A 421 13.89 -14.85 17.23
N LEU A 422 12.73 -14.35 17.67
CA LEU A 422 12.58 -13.53 18.87
C LEU A 422 11.44 -14.08 19.74
N ASN A 423 11.65 -14.12 21.06
CA ASN A 423 10.65 -14.52 22.05
C ASN A 423 10.00 -13.30 22.71
N TYR A 424 8.68 -13.35 22.83
CA TYR A 424 7.85 -12.30 23.41
C TYR A 424 7.00 -12.89 24.53
N THR A 425 7.46 -12.73 25.77
CA THR A 425 6.66 -13.01 26.96
C THR A 425 5.83 -11.79 27.30
N ARG A 426 4.52 -11.99 27.46
CA ARG A 426 3.57 -10.96 27.91
C ARG A 426 2.52 -11.60 28.81
N THR A 427 1.92 -10.79 29.68
CA THR A 427 0.67 -11.16 30.36
C THR A 427 -0.50 -10.79 29.48
N PHE A 428 -0.95 -11.75 28.66
CA PHE A 428 -2.05 -11.54 27.72
C PHE A 428 -3.40 -11.50 28.45
N PRO A 429 -4.28 -10.54 28.14
CA PRO A 429 -5.65 -10.57 28.62
C PRO A 429 -6.34 -11.87 28.20
N ALA A 430 -7.16 -12.44 29.08
CA ALA A 430 -7.88 -13.67 28.78
C ALA A 430 -8.87 -13.46 27.63
N GLY A 431 -8.68 -14.17 26.52
CA GLY A 431 -9.56 -14.01 25.38
C GLY A 431 -9.17 -14.85 24.17
N GLN A 432 -9.99 -14.72 23.13
CA GLN A 432 -9.72 -15.30 21.81
C GLN A 432 -9.38 -14.17 20.84
N TYR A 433 -8.24 -14.29 20.16
CA TYR A 433 -7.66 -13.21 19.35
C TYR A 433 -7.26 -13.69 17.97
N ARG A 434 -7.38 -12.79 16.99
CA ARG A 434 -6.61 -12.84 15.75
C ARG A 434 -5.32 -12.06 15.99
N LEU A 435 -4.20 -12.67 15.65
CA LEU A 435 -2.90 -12.01 15.71
C LEU A 435 -2.59 -11.40 14.35
N TYR A 436 -2.18 -10.13 14.34
CA TYR A 436 -1.62 -9.44 13.19
C TYR A 436 -0.20 -8.99 13.53
N GLY A 437 0.72 -9.04 12.58
CA GLY A 437 1.98 -8.32 12.67
C GLY A 437 2.00 -7.16 11.70
N ARG A 438 2.57 -6.03 12.12
CA ARG A 438 2.79 -4.85 11.30
C ARG A 438 4.17 -4.96 10.66
N PHE A 439 4.23 -5.46 9.44
CA PHE A 439 5.48 -5.79 8.76
C PHE A 439 5.69 -4.96 7.49
N ALA A 440 6.94 -4.64 7.20
CA ALA A 440 7.40 -4.16 5.90
C ALA A 440 8.34 -5.19 5.26
N PHE A 441 8.33 -5.29 3.93
CA PHE A 441 9.26 -6.13 3.19
C PHE A 441 9.73 -5.40 1.94
N GLY A 442 11.04 -5.24 1.80
CA GLY A 442 11.60 -4.38 0.77
C GLY A 442 11.82 -5.04 -0.58
N THR A 443 11.95 -6.36 -0.65
CA THR A 443 12.22 -7.01 -1.93
C THR A 443 10.96 -7.03 -2.81
N LEU A 444 10.92 -6.17 -3.83
CA LEU A 444 9.76 -6.01 -4.69
C LEU A 444 9.27 -7.31 -5.30
N GLY A 445 7.97 -7.52 -5.20
CA GLY A 445 7.30 -8.66 -5.84
C GLY A 445 7.57 -10.01 -5.15
N GLU A 446 8.53 -10.07 -4.23
CA GLU A 446 8.77 -11.27 -3.43
C GLU A 446 7.86 -11.31 -2.21
N SER A 447 7.79 -12.46 -1.56
CA SER A 447 7.04 -12.68 -0.32
C SER A 447 7.95 -13.18 0.80
N PHE A 448 7.55 -12.95 2.04
CA PHE A 448 8.19 -13.55 3.21
C PHE A 448 7.23 -14.46 3.97
N GLU A 449 7.78 -15.40 4.71
CA GLU A 449 7.03 -16.24 5.65
C GLU A 449 7.70 -16.27 7.02
N ALA A 450 6.94 -15.99 8.08
CA ALA A 450 7.39 -16.11 9.46
C ALA A 450 6.40 -16.96 10.27
N VAL A 451 6.89 -17.99 10.96
CA VAL A 451 6.06 -18.87 11.79
C VAL A 451 5.93 -18.32 13.21
N VAL A 452 4.74 -18.47 13.78
CA VAL A 452 4.47 -18.14 15.18
C VAL A 452 4.16 -19.41 15.95
N GLY A 453 4.69 -19.50 17.17
CA GLY A 453 4.42 -20.61 18.07
C GLY A 453 4.51 -20.21 19.53
N LYS A 454 3.88 -21.02 20.38
CA LYS A 454 3.93 -20.87 21.83
C LYS A 454 5.14 -21.61 22.40
N VAL A 455 5.96 -20.91 23.17
CA VAL A 455 7.18 -21.45 23.78
C VAL A 455 6.88 -21.95 25.18
N ALA A 456 7.37 -23.15 25.50
CA ALA A 456 7.48 -23.64 26.87
C ALA A 456 8.93 -23.55 27.36
N ASN A 457 9.09 -23.25 28.64
CA ASN A 457 10.37 -22.99 29.32
C ASN A 457 11.15 -21.81 28.70
N PRO A 458 10.56 -20.61 28.62
CA PRO A 458 11.16 -19.46 27.93
C PRO A 458 12.46 -18.94 28.57
N THR A 459 12.81 -19.40 29.77
CA THR A 459 14.05 -19.03 30.48
C THR A 459 15.21 -20.04 30.26
N SER A 460 15.05 -20.98 29.33
CA SER A 460 16.05 -22.01 29.02
C SER A 460 16.46 -21.94 27.56
N ALA A 461 17.70 -22.31 27.23
CA ALA A 461 18.13 -22.48 25.84
C ALA A 461 17.47 -23.70 25.16
N ASN A 462 16.97 -24.67 25.94
CA ASN A 462 16.30 -25.87 25.42
C ASN A 462 14.78 -25.68 25.40
N GLN A 463 14.32 -24.71 24.61
CA GLN A 463 12.91 -24.39 24.46
C GLN A 463 12.17 -25.39 23.56
N THR A 464 10.91 -25.65 23.89
CA THR A 464 9.99 -26.41 23.03
C THR A 464 8.88 -25.51 22.54
N MET A 465 8.54 -25.59 21.25
CA MET A 465 7.56 -24.73 20.59
C MET A 465 6.34 -25.54 20.14
N THR A 466 5.14 -25.02 20.39
CA THR A 466 3.90 -25.49 19.77
C THR A 466 3.51 -24.53 18.65
N PRO A 467 3.43 -24.97 17.37
CA PRO A 467 3.06 -24.09 16.26
C PRO A 467 1.65 -23.51 16.44
N LEU A 468 1.49 -22.23 16.12
CA LEU A 468 0.21 -21.52 16.16
C LEU A 468 -0.25 -21.09 14.77
N GLY A 469 0.66 -20.67 13.90
CA GLY A 469 0.33 -20.27 12.53
C GLY A 469 1.53 -19.68 11.80
N VAL A 470 1.26 -19.07 10.66
CA VAL A 470 2.25 -18.44 9.78
C VAL A 470 1.76 -17.07 9.33
N PHE A 471 2.64 -16.08 9.40
CA PHE A 471 2.52 -14.82 8.68
C PHE A 471 3.04 -15.04 7.26
N LYS A 472 2.24 -14.65 6.27
CA LYS A 472 2.63 -14.66 4.86
C LYS A 472 2.46 -13.25 4.33
N GLY A 473 3.55 -12.51 4.22
CA GLY A 473 3.53 -11.12 3.78
C GLY A 473 4.12 -10.94 2.39
N GLY A 474 3.83 -9.78 1.80
CA GLY A 474 4.21 -9.42 0.44
C GLY A 474 3.00 -9.25 -0.51
N PRO A 475 3.25 -8.88 -1.79
CA PRO A 475 4.56 -8.63 -2.37
C PRO A 475 5.29 -7.48 -1.67
N GLY A 476 6.62 -7.51 -1.59
CA GLY A 476 7.40 -6.42 -0.99
C GLY A 476 7.15 -5.08 -1.69
N ARG A 477 7.16 -4.00 -0.90
CA ARG A 477 6.85 -2.61 -1.33
C ARG A 477 7.77 -1.56 -0.71
N GLY A 478 8.88 -1.98 -0.10
CA GLY A 478 9.83 -1.10 0.59
C GLY A 478 10.02 -1.51 2.05
N TRP A 479 11.25 -1.35 2.57
CA TRP A 479 11.62 -1.75 3.94
C TRP A 479 10.97 -0.91 5.04
N GLN A 480 10.30 0.18 4.68
CA GLN A 480 9.60 1.08 5.61
C GLN A 480 8.12 1.28 5.22
N THR A 481 7.60 0.41 4.33
CA THR A 481 6.21 0.42 3.87
C THR A 481 5.46 -0.72 4.54
N PHE A 482 4.74 -0.39 5.61
CA PHE A 482 4.17 -1.40 6.51
C PHE A 482 2.76 -1.85 6.12
N ASP A 483 2.50 -3.14 6.33
CA ASP A 483 1.23 -3.84 6.16
C ASP A 483 0.84 -4.62 7.40
N TYR A 484 -0.47 -4.73 7.65
CA TYR A 484 -0.96 -5.70 8.61
C TYR A 484 -1.02 -7.08 7.97
N VAL A 485 -0.14 -7.98 8.39
CA VAL A 485 -0.12 -9.37 7.96
C VAL A 485 -0.83 -10.21 9.02
N PRO A 486 -1.98 -10.84 8.71
CA PRO A 486 -2.66 -11.71 9.65
C PRO A 486 -1.93 -13.03 9.85
N LEU A 487 -2.02 -13.60 11.05
CA LEU A 487 -1.62 -14.97 11.30
C LEU A 487 -2.65 -15.93 10.69
N THR A 488 -2.15 -16.83 9.85
CA THR A 488 -2.98 -17.82 9.15
C THR A 488 -2.52 -19.25 9.43
N ASP A 489 -3.39 -20.22 9.16
CA ASP A 489 -3.00 -21.62 9.07
C ASP A 489 -2.32 -21.92 7.72
N ALA A 490 -1.92 -23.17 7.51
CA ALA A 490 -1.28 -23.58 6.27
C ALA A 490 -2.18 -23.45 5.02
N GLN A 491 -3.50 -23.26 5.21
CA GLN A 491 -4.49 -23.06 4.14
C GLN A 491 -4.83 -21.56 3.94
N GLY A 492 -4.16 -20.65 4.63
CA GLY A 492 -4.39 -19.21 4.53
C GLY A 492 -5.64 -18.73 5.28
N GLN A 493 -6.23 -19.55 6.16
CA GLN A 493 -7.37 -19.13 6.98
C GLN A 493 -6.88 -18.45 8.27
N LEU A 494 -7.59 -17.42 8.71
CA LEU A 494 -7.25 -16.68 9.93
C LEU A 494 -7.29 -17.60 11.16
N VAL A 495 -6.21 -17.59 11.94
CA VAL A 495 -6.12 -18.36 13.19
C VAL A 495 -6.76 -17.58 14.35
N SER A 496 -7.46 -18.30 15.23
CA SER A 496 -7.94 -17.78 16.51
C SER A 496 -7.12 -18.35 17.66
N LEU A 497 -6.41 -17.49 18.38
CA LEU A 497 -5.54 -17.83 19.50
C LEU A 497 -6.29 -17.65 20.82
N ASN A 498 -6.24 -18.65 21.69
CA ASN A 498 -6.70 -18.52 23.07
C ASN A 498 -5.49 -18.18 23.93
N LEU A 499 -5.42 -16.94 24.42
CA LEU A 499 -4.32 -16.45 25.26
C LEU A 499 -4.87 -16.09 26.63
N ASN A 500 -4.13 -16.40 27.69
CA ASN A 500 -4.53 -16.07 29.05
C ASN A 500 -3.33 -16.03 30.01
N GLY A 501 -3.04 -14.85 30.53
CA GLY A 501 -1.96 -14.64 31.48
C GLY A 501 -0.58 -14.66 30.82
N ALA A 502 0.44 -14.96 31.62
CA ALA A 502 1.82 -14.99 31.16
C ALA A 502 2.05 -16.14 30.18
N GLU A 503 2.27 -15.80 28.91
CA GLU A 503 2.64 -16.75 27.86
C GLU A 503 3.78 -16.16 27.02
N THR A 504 4.55 -17.05 26.37
CA THR A 504 5.62 -16.64 25.45
C THR A 504 5.27 -17.05 24.03
N LEU A 505 5.23 -16.08 23.13
CA LEU A 505 5.12 -16.30 21.69
C LEU A 505 6.52 -16.15 21.06
N ARG A 506 6.85 -17.01 20.11
CA ARG A 506 8.03 -16.89 19.26
C ARG A 506 7.60 -16.53 17.85
N VAL A 507 8.31 -15.59 17.24
CA VAL A 507 8.26 -15.35 15.80
C VAL A 507 9.59 -15.80 15.20
N THR A 508 9.54 -16.67 14.19
CA THR A 508 10.71 -17.22 13.50
C THR A 508 10.59 -16.95 12.01
N LEU A 509 11.58 -16.29 11.42
CA LEU A 509 11.63 -16.10 9.97
C LEU A 509 11.96 -17.43 9.29
N THR A 510 11.19 -17.79 8.26
CA THR A 510 11.34 -19.06 7.54
C THR A 510 11.60 -18.89 6.04
N SER A 511 11.32 -17.71 5.47
CA SER A 511 11.60 -17.37 4.08
C SER A 511 11.55 -15.86 3.88
N GLY A 512 12.38 -15.33 2.98
CA GLY A 512 12.43 -13.90 2.65
C GLY A 512 13.11 -13.10 3.76
N GLY A 513 12.60 -11.90 4.04
CA GLY A 513 12.99 -11.05 5.16
C GLY A 513 11.79 -10.22 5.64
N PHE A 514 11.92 -9.52 6.75
CA PHE A 514 10.93 -8.51 7.15
C PHE A 514 11.57 -7.44 8.02
N ASN A 515 10.93 -6.27 8.00
CA ASN A 515 10.97 -5.34 9.11
C ASN A 515 9.65 -5.48 9.89
N ALA A 516 9.70 -5.61 11.22
CA ALA A 516 8.52 -5.75 12.07
C ALA A 516 8.43 -4.57 13.02
N ASN A 517 7.34 -3.82 13.00
CA ASN A 517 7.08 -2.72 13.93
C ASN A 517 6.47 -3.29 15.23
N TYR A 518 5.24 -3.83 15.16
CA TYR A 518 4.56 -4.39 16.33
C TYR A 518 3.62 -5.54 15.98
N TYR A 519 3.13 -6.20 17.02
CA TYR A 519 2.12 -7.23 16.92
C TYR A 519 0.83 -6.77 17.62
N LEU A 520 -0.31 -7.08 17.02
CA LEU A 520 -1.63 -6.63 17.45
C LEU A 520 -2.57 -7.81 17.68
N LEU A 521 -3.16 -7.88 18.87
CA LEU A 521 -4.21 -8.81 19.22
C LEU A 521 -5.58 -8.18 19.02
N VAL A 522 -6.26 -8.62 17.97
CA VAL A 522 -7.60 -8.18 17.62
C VAL A 522 -8.59 -9.20 18.19
N PRO A 523 -9.59 -8.82 19.00
CA PRO A 523 -10.60 -9.75 19.47
C PRO A 523 -11.21 -10.53 18.31
N ALA A 524 -11.12 -11.85 18.36
CA ALA A 524 -11.74 -12.70 17.36
C ALA A 524 -13.27 -12.59 17.51
N PRO A 525 -14.04 -12.59 16.40
CA PRO A 525 -15.47 -12.78 16.52
C PRO A 525 -15.73 -14.09 17.26
N PRO A 526 -16.78 -14.17 18.10
CA PRO A 526 -17.10 -15.40 18.81
C PRO A 526 -17.21 -16.54 17.79
N ALA A 527 -16.58 -17.67 18.09
CA ALA A 527 -16.68 -18.85 17.25
C ALA A 527 -18.18 -19.15 16.98
N PRO A 528 -18.55 -19.48 15.73
CA PRO A 528 -19.91 -19.91 15.46
C PRO A 528 -20.23 -21.12 16.35
N PRO A 529 -21.48 -21.24 16.84
CA PRO A 529 -21.85 -22.34 17.70
C PRO A 529 -21.66 -23.67 16.97
N THR A 530 -21.09 -24.64 17.66
CA THR A 530 -20.92 -26.00 17.19
C THR A 530 -22.18 -26.81 17.46
N LEU A 531 -22.82 -27.31 16.41
CA LEU A 531 -23.84 -28.34 16.52
C LEU A 531 -23.18 -29.70 16.77
N LEU A 532 -23.41 -30.26 17.95
CA LEU A 532 -22.98 -31.61 18.33
C LEU A 532 -24.15 -32.58 18.16
N ILE A 533 -23.91 -33.68 17.44
CA ILE A 533 -24.90 -34.73 17.22
C ILE A 533 -24.38 -36.02 17.85
N ALA A 534 -25.12 -36.56 18.81
CA ALA A 534 -24.80 -37.81 19.49
C ALA A 534 -25.99 -38.76 19.46
N ARG A 535 -25.73 -40.06 19.27
CA ARG A 535 -26.75 -41.09 19.43
C ARG A 535 -26.86 -41.48 20.90
N GLN A 536 -28.07 -41.41 21.46
CA GLN A 536 -28.38 -41.86 22.82
C GLN A 536 -29.48 -42.92 22.73
N GLN A 537 -29.10 -44.20 22.77
CA GLN A 537 -30.02 -45.34 22.62
C GLN A 537 -30.85 -45.27 21.30
N ASP A 538 -32.17 -45.12 21.41
CA ASP A 538 -33.13 -44.98 20.31
C ASP A 538 -33.36 -43.51 19.87
N GLU A 539 -32.63 -42.56 20.46
CA GLU A 539 -32.71 -41.14 20.18
C GLU A 539 -31.40 -40.57 19.61
N ILE A 540 -31.54 -39.43 18.95
CA ILE A 540 -30.47 -38.51 18.56
C ILE A 540 -30.59 -37.29 19.45
N ALA A 541 -29.51 -36.97 20.15
CA ALA A 541 -29.35 -35.72 20.89
C ALA A 541 -28.58 -34.73 20.01
N ILE A 542 -29.18 -33.58 19.78
CA ILE A 542 -28.60 -32.45 19.07
C ILE A 542 -28.39 -31.35 20.11
N SER A 543 -27.14 -31.04 20.42
CA SER A 543 -26.77 -29.99 21.36
C SER A 543 -25.92 -28.94 20.69
N TRP A 544 -25.81 -27.78 21.31
CA TRP A 544 -24.91 -26.72 20.87
C TRP A 544 -24.34 -25.95 22.05
N ASP A 545 -23.21 -25.31 21.84
CA ASP A 545 -22.63 -24.33 22.75
C ASP A 545 -23.23 -22.94 22.53
N GLY A 546 -23.12 -22.09 23.55
CA GLY A 546 -23.70 -20.75 23.55
C GLY A 546 -25.20 -20.70 23.88
N SER A 547 -25.74 -19.48 23.94
CA SER A 547 -27.14 -19.19 24.28
C SER A 547 -27.76 -18.24 23.25
N GLY A 548 -29.09 -18.13 23.25
CA GLY A 548 -29.81 -17.23 22.32
C GLY A 548 -30.07 -17.79 20.93
N PHE A 549 -29.64 -19.01 20.63
CA PHE A 549 -29.90 -19.64 19.32
C PHE A 549 -31.28 -20.31 19.24
N THR A 550 -31.86 -20.24 18.04
CA THR A 550 -33.02 -21.01 17.62
C THR A 550 -32.58 -22.18 16.76
N LEU A 551 -32.90 -23.40 17.16
CA LEU A 551 -32.70 -24.59 16.35
C LEU A 551 -33.75 -24.61 15.24
N LEU A 552 -33.28 -24.62 13.99
CA LEU A 552 -34.11 -24.76 12.80
C LEU A 552 -33.97 -26.17 12.24
N SER A 553 -35.04 -26.69 11.64
CA SER A 553 -35.05 -27.97 10.96
C SER A 553 -35.66 -27.89 9.57
N THR A 554 -35.27 -28.82 8.70
CA THR A 554 -35.88 -29.04 7.38
C THR A 554 -35.76 -30.51 6.97
N GLU A 555 -36.66 -30.99 6.13
CA GLU A 555 -36.57 -32.34 5.54
C GLU A 555 -35.71 -32.36 4.26
N THR A 556 -35.42 -31.19 3.68
CA THR A 556 -34.65 -31.05 2.43
C THR A 556 -33.69 -29.85 2.51
N LEU A 557 -32.43 -30.03 2.14
CA LEU A 557 -31.47 -28.93 2.04
C LEU A 557 -31.95 -27.91 0.99
N GLY A 558 -32.09 -26.64 1.40
CA GLY A 558 -32.65 -25.57 0.57
C GLY A 558 -32.92 -24.29 1.38
N THR A 559 -33.81 -23.43 0.91
CA THR A 559 -34.09 -22.12 1.53
C THR A 559 -35.16 -22.15 2.62
N SER A 560 -35.99 -23.20 2.69
CA SER A 560 -37.06 -23.31 3.69
C SER A 560 -36.59 -24.04 4.95
N TRP A 561 -36.49 -23.29 6.04
CA TRP A 561 -36.13 -23.79 7.37
C TRP A 561 -37.17 -23.33 8.37
N ALA A 562 -37.61 -24.22 9.26
CA ALA A 562 -38.62 -23.92 10.26
C ALA A 562 -38.04 -24.05 11.69
N PRO A 563 -38.41 -23.17 12.63
CA PRO A 563 -38.06 -23.35 14.04
C PRO A 563 -38.55 -24.69 14.58
N VAL A 564 -37.70 -25.36 15.35
CA VAL A 564 -38.07 -26.56 16.10
C VAL A 564 -38.96 -26.15 17.28
N ALA A 565 -40.19 -26.66 17.29
CA ALA A 565 -41.14 -26.36 18.36
C ALA A 565 -40.65 -26.87 19.71
N ASN A 566 -40.87 -26.08 20.78
CA ASN A 566 -40.48 -26.42 22.16
C ASN A 566 -39.00 -26.81 22.29
N GLN A 567 -38.11 -26.09 21.59
CA GLN A 567 -36.68 -26.37 21.59
C GLN A 567 -36.10 -26.48 23.02
N THR A 568 -35.16 -27.40 23.18
CA THR A 568 -34.34 -27.61 24.37
C THR A 568 -32.89 -27.83 23.92
N ASN A 569 -31.91 -27.69 24.81
CA ASN A 569 -30.51 -27.99 24.53
C ASN A 569 -29.98 -28.94 25.62
N PRO A 570 -29.80 -30.25 25.35
CA PRO A 570 -29.92 -30.90 24.04
C PRO A 570 -31.38 -31.05 23.56
N PHE A 571 -31.61 -30.85 22.26
CA PHE A 571 -32.84 -31.25 21.58
C PHE A 571 -32.78 -32.75 21.28
N LYS A 572 -33.81 -33.50 21.65
CA LYS A 572 -33.88 -34.95 21.42
C LYS A 572 -34.93 -35.27 20.38
N THR A 573 -34.56 -36.12 19.43
CA THR A 573 -35.47 -36.63 18.40
C THR A 573 -35.19 -38.10 18.11
N ARG A 574 -36.16 -38.82 17.56
CA ARG A 574 -35.99 -40.21 17.14
C ARG A 574 -35.68 -40.27 15.64
N PRO A 575 -34.75 -41.14 15.20
CA PRO A 575 -34.55 -41.37 13.77
C PRO A 575 -35.87 -41.79 13.11
N THR A 576 -36.17 -41.21 11.94
CA THR A 576 -37.31 -41.63 11.10
C THR A 576 -36.79 -42.09 9.75
N ALA A 577 -37.69 -42.60 8.89
CA ALA A 577 -37.34 -42.95 7.51
C ALA A 577 -37.07 -41.73 6.61
N ARG A 578 -37.35 -40.51 7.09
CA ARG A 578 -37.08 -39.25 6.38
C ARG A 578 -35.76 -38.63 6.87
N ALA A 579 -35.04 -38.00 5.97
CA ALA A 579 -33.90 -37.16 6.34
C ALA A 579 -34.39 -35.94 7.12
N ALA A 580 -33.63 -35.53 8.12
CA ALA A 580 -33.83 -34.28 8.86
C ALA A 580 -32.49 -33.57 8.96
N PHE A 581 -32.48 -32.29 8.60
CA PHE A 581 -31.33 -31.42 8.66
C PHE A 581 -31.58 -30.35 9.70
N TYR A 582 -30.53 -29.95 10.42
CA TYR A 582 -30.61 -29.00 11.51
C TYR A 582 -29.56 -27.90 11.34
N ARG A 583 -29.93 -26.66 11.70
CA ARG A 583 -29.00 -25.52 11.78
C ARG A 583 -29.39 -24.61 12.92
N LEU A 584 -28.46 -23.78 13.38
CA LEU A 584 -28.76 -22.72 14.33
C LEU A 584 -29.01 -21.40 13.58
N SER A 585 -29.94 -20.61 14.11
CA SER A 585 -30.12 -19.20 13.77
C SER A 585 -30.00 -18.41 15.06
N GLN A 586 -29.34 -17.26 15.01
CA GLN A 586 -29.37 -16.30 16.11
C GLN A 586 -30.52 -15.31 15.90
#